data_AF-A0A7Y0ATT2-F1
#
_entry.id   AF-A0A7Y0ATT2-F1
#
_cell.length_a   1.000
_cell.length_b   1.000
_cell.length_c   1.000
_cell.angle_alpha   90.00
_cell.angle_beta   90.00
_cell.angle_gamma   90.00
#
_symmetry.space_group_name_H-M   'P 1'
#
loop_
_entity.id
_entity.type
_entity.pdbx_description
1 polymer ?
#
loop_
_entity_poly.entity_id
_entity_poly.type
_entity_poly.pdbx_seq_one_letter_code
_entity_poly.pdbx_strand_id
1 'polypeptide(L)'
;ADDRFVEVTKITSLDVLDGVDFETRFRLEECGIFDVQNLATYNPILLHVETPYGIYQCIDWIGQAQLCHIVGLERFMLLREINIRTIFDLERAIDSIYSPPQFDDIYISILMAPTDNLRRIADAGKTQFLMRDKQGSRQVSVDEYCKWARELISTNPELLSDAAEHLMCWITDDLHVRRLRRLWTDISDSLEPGSNYFEDSRRHPRNAALYGNRRQNTPATGLVAGDGI
;
A
#
# COMPACT_ATOMS: atom_id res chain seq x y z
N ALA A 1 -28.63 5.11 15.90
CA ALA A 1 -27.53 5.25 14.93
C ALA A 1 -27.50 3.97 14.10
N ASP A 2 -26.86 3.99 12.92
CA ASP A 2 -26.67 2.78 12.13
C ASP A 2 -25.46 2.02 12.66
N ASP A 3 -25.70 1.05 13.54
CA ASP A 3 -24.65 0.36 14.30
C ASP A 3 -24.19 -0.95 13.62
N ARG A 4 -24.67 -1.22 12.39
CA ARG A 4 -24.38 -2.47 11.66
C ARG A 4 -22.89 -2.71 11.44
N PHE A 5 -22.08 -1.65 11.42
CA PHE A 5 -20.65 -1.72 11.12
C PHE A 5 -19.73 -1.63 12.34
N VAL A 6 -20.27 -1.49 13.56
CA VAL A 6 -19.46 -1.29 14.77
C VAL A 6 -18.44 -2.42 14.99
N GLU A 7 -18.81 -3.67 14.69
CA GLU A 7 -17.91 -4.82 14.87
C GLU A 7 -16.77 -4.90 13.85
N VAL A 8 -16.92 -4.24 12.69
CA VAL A 8 -15.93 -4.24 11.59
C VAL A 8 -15.13 -2.93 11.50
N THR A 9 -15.50 -1.92 12.27
CA THR A 9 -14.79 -0.63 12.41
C THR A 9 -14.02 -0.54 13.72
N LYS A 10 -13.45 -1.66 14.18
CA LYS A 10 -12.65 -1.68 15.41
C LYS A 10 -11.34 -0.91 15.21
N ILE A 11 -10.90 -0.24 16.26
CA ILE A 11 -9.58 0.36 16.33
C ILE A 11 -8.49 -0.72 16.26
N THR A 12 -7.37 -0.40 15.62
CA THR A 12 -6.24 -1.32 15.49
C THR A 12 -5.20 -1.00 16.56
N SER A 13 -4.83 -1.98 17.39
CA SER A 13 -3.81 -1.78 18.43
C SER A 13 -2.46 -1.40 17.83
N LEU A 14 -1.70 -0.57 18.55
CA LEU A 14 -0.31 -0.24 18.23
C LEU A 14 0.64 -1.44 18.35
N ASP A 15 0.26 -2.49 19.10
CA ASP A 15 1.08 -3.71 19.29
C ASP A 15 1.33 -4.49 17.98
N VAL A 16 0.61 -4.15 16.90
CA VAL A 16 0.83 -4.77 15.58
C VAL A 16 2.06 -4.21 14.88
N LEU A 17 2.59 -3.06 15.34
CA LEU A 17 3.72 -2.37 14.75
C LEU A 17 5.04 -2.90 15.33
N ASP A 18 6.00 -3.20 14.46
CA ASP A 18 7.31 -3.69 14.89
C ASP A 18 8.08 -2.61 15.65
N GLY A 19 8.65 -3.01 16.79
CA GLY A 19 9.38 -2.11 17.67
C GLY A 19 8.50 -1.32 18.65
N VAL A 20 7.18 -1.52 18.65
CA VAL A 20 6.27 -1.00 19.67
C VAL A 20 5.98 -2.12 20.68
N ASP A 21 6.63 -2.05 21.83
CA ASP A 21 6.34 -2.92 22.97
C ASP A 21 5.31 -2.28 23.92
N PHE A 22 4.99 -2.97 25.01
CA PHE A 22 4.02 -2.49 26.00
C PHE A 22 4.39 -1.11 26.57
N GLU A 23 5.66 -0.90 26.93
CA GLU A 23 6.12 0.36 27.49
C GLU A 23 6.03 1.49 26.46
N THR A 24 6.39 1.19 25.21
CA THR A 24 6.28 2.13 24.10
C THR A 24 4.84 2.52 23.82
N ARG A 25 3.94 1.53 23.73
CA ARG A 25 2.51 1.79 23.55
C ARG A 25 1.97 2.67 24.68
N PHE A 26 2.33 2.37 25.93
CA PHE A 26 1.88 3.17 27.07
C PHE A 26 2.31 4.64 26.95
N ARG A 27 3.56 4.92 26.52
CA ARG A 27 4.02 6.29 26.26
C ARG A 27 3.27 6.98 25.13
N LEU A 28 2.98 6.26 24.05
CA LEU A 28 2.18 6.79 22.94
C LEU A 28 0.76 7.14 23.40
N GLU A 29 0.15 6.31 24.24
CA GLU A 29 -1.17 6.56 24.84
C GLU A 29 -1.16 7.80 25.77
N GLU A 30 -0.07 8.06 26.50
CA GLU A 30 0.11 9.30 27.28
C GLU A 30 0.11 10.56 26.38
N CYS A 31 0.57 10.43 25.13
CA CYS A 31 0.52 11.49 24.11
C CYS A 31 -0.83 11.57 23.36
N GLY A 32 -1.82 10.77 23.77
CA GLY A 32 -3.13 10.72 23.12
C GLY A 32 -3.17 9.91 21.83
N ILE A 33 -2.18 9.04 21.60
CA ILE A 33 -2.11 8.14 20.45
C ILE A 33 -2.53 6.75 20.91
N PHE A 34 -3.78 6.37 20.66
CA PHE A 34 -4.36 5.13 21.19
C PHE A 34 -4.39 3.98 20.18
N ASP A 35 -4.28 4.29 18.89
CA ASP A 35 -4.43 3.32 17.82
C ASP A 35 -3.56 3.66 16.60
N VAL A 36 -3.49 2.71 15.67
CA VAL A 36 -2.76 2.85 14.40
C VAL A 36 -3.23 4.06 13.60
N GLN A 37 -4.52 4.39 13.62
CA GLN A 37 -5.08 5.51 12.86
C GLN A 37 -4.59 6.86 13.42
N ASN A 38 -4.52 6.99 14.74
CA ASN A 38 -3.96 8.16 15.43
C ASN A 38 -2.49 8.33 15.04
N LEU A 39 -1.70 7.26 15.11
CA LEU A 39 -0.27 7.31 14.80
C LEU A 39 0.00 7.59 13.32
N ALA A 40 -0.75 6.98 12.40
CA ALA A 40 -0.60 7.16 10.95
C ALA A 40 -0.73 8.62 10.49
N THR A 41 -1.50 9.42 11.24
CA THR A 41 -1.76 10.83 10.93
C THR A 41 -0.90 11.80 11.74
N TYR A 42 -0.12 11.28 12.68
CA TYR A 42 0.64 12.07 13.65
C TYR A 42 1.86 12.75 13.02
N ASN A 43 2.32 13.85 13.63
CA ASN A 43 3.50 14.57 13.16
C ASN A 43 4.79 13.93 13.73
N PRO A 44 5.70 13.38 12.91
CA PRO A 44 6.92 12.74 13.40
C PRO A 44 7.83 13.68 14.20
N ILE A 45 7.86 14.98 13.86
CA ILE A 45 8.65 15.97 14.59
C ILE A 45 8.06 16.20 15.98
N LEU A 46 6.73 16.31 16.05
CA LEU A 46 6.06 16.50 17.34
C LEU A 46 6.25 15.27 18.23
N LEU A 47 6.15 14.07 17.63
CA LEU A 47 6.34 12.82 18.36
C LEU A 47 7.74 12.77 18.97
N HIS A 48 8.76 13.11 18.17
CA HIS A 48 10.14 13.18 18.63
C HIS A 48 10.36 14.23 19.75
N VAL A 49 9.62 15.34 19.72
CA VAL A 49 9.74 16.39 20.74
C VAL A 49 9.03 16.02 22.04
N GLU A 50 7.88 15.34 21.97
CA GLU A 50 7.05 14.99 23.13
C GLU A 50 7.45 13.68 23.79
N THR A 51 8.28 12.86 23.14
CA THR A 51 8.66 11.52 23.61
C THR A 51 10.19 11.35 23.63
N PRO A 52 10.73 10.33 24.34
CA PRO A 52 12.17 10.05 24.31
C PRO A 52 12.64 9.36 23.01
N TYR A 53 11.77 9.16 22.02
CA TYR A 53 12.06 8.38 20.82
C TYR A 53 12.79 9.21 19.77
N GLY A 54 13.76 8.60 19.08
CA GLY A 54 14.50 9.28 18.02
C GLY A 54 13.64 9.58 16.79
N ILE A 55 14.02 10.60 16.01
CA ILE A 55 13.26 11.00 14.81
C ILE A 55 13.11 9.87 13.78
N TYR A 56 14.16 9.07 13.57
CA TYR A 56 14.12 7.93 12.64
C TYR A 56 13.14 6.85 13.11
N GLN A 57 13.10 6.57 14.41
CA GLN A 57 12.18 5.63 15.02
C GLN A 57 10.73 6.12 14.88
N CYS A 58 10.49 7.41 15.12
CA CYS A 58 9.18 8.03 14.92
C CYS A 58 8.71 7.93 13.47
N ILE A 59 9.59 8.18 12.50
CA ILE A 59 9.28 8.07 11.07
C ILE A 59 8.99 6.62 10.69
N ASP A 60 9.78 5.65 11.17
CA ASP A 60 9.54 4.22 10.90
C ASP A 60 8.17 3.80 11.41
N TRP A 61 7.84 4.06 12.68
CA TRP A 61 6.54 3.69 13.25
C TRP A 61 5.36 4.36 12.56
N ILE A 62 5.45 5.64 12.21
CA ILE A 62 4.39 6.32 11.45
C ILE A 62 4.28 5.71 10.04
N GLY A 63 5.40 5.37 9.40
CA GLY A 63 5.40 4.70 8.10
C GLY A 63 4.75 3.30 8.14
N GLN A 64 4.98 2.53 9.21
CA GLN A 64 4.29 1.26 9.45
C GLN A 64 2.79 1.47 9.70
N ALA A 65 2.44 2.46 10.53
CA ALA A 65 1.06 2.78 10.85
C ALA A 65 0.28 3.24 9.61
N GLN A 66 0.89 4.05 8.75
CA GLN A 66 0.31 4.47 7.46
C GLN A 66 0.04 3.29 6.54
N LEU A 67 1.00 2.36 6.41
CA LEU A 67 0.80 1.15 5.62
C LEU A 67 -0.38 0.34 6.18
N CYS A 68 -0.36 0.06 7.49
CA CYS A 68 -1.43 -0.70 8.16
C CYS A 68 -2.79 -0.03 8.03
N HIS A 69 -2.86 1.29 8.14
CA HIS A 69 -4.09 2.06 8.01
C HIS A 69 -4.70 1.95 6.60
N ILE A 70 -3.86 2.07 5.56
CA ILE A 70 -4.32 2.10 4.16
C ILE A 70 -4.72 0.70 3.68
N VAL A 71 -3.89 -0.32 3.94
CA VAL A 71 -4.12 -1.66 3.39
C VAL A 71 -5.01 -2.54 4.28
N GLY A 72 -5.15 -2.16 5.56
CA GLY A 72 -5.84 -2.93 6.59
C GLY A 72 -4.94 -3.98 7.24
N LEU A 73 -5.30 -4.38 8.48
CA LEU A 73 -4.49 -5.24 9.34
C LEU A 73 -4.08 -6.56 8.67
N GLU A 74 -5.04 -7.29 8.09
CA GLU A 74 -4.78 -8.62 7.53
C GLU A 74 -3.74 -8.57 6.40
N ARG A 75 -3.84 -7.59 5.49
CA ARG A 75 -2.88 -7.42 4.39
C ARG A 75 -1.55 -6.86 4.88
N PHE A 76 -1.57 -5.98 5.89
CA PHE A 76 -0.36 -5.47 6.51
C PHE A 76 0.47 -6.59 7.13
N MET A 77 -0.16 -7.51 7.86
CA MET A 77 0.53 -8.67 8.42
C MET A 77 1.16 -9.54 7.32
N LEU A 78 0.46 -9.77 6.20
CA LEU A 78 1.01 -10.52 5.06
C LEU A 78 2.19 -9.81 4.40
N LEU A 79 2.09 -8.49 4.18
CA LEU A 79 3.17 -7.67 3.62
C LEU A 79 4.42 -7.71 4.50
N ARG A 80 4.23 -7.67 5.83
CA ARG A 80 5.33 -7.72 6.79
C ARG A 80 6.13 -9.03 6.70
N GLU A 81 5.46 -10.16 6.51
CA GLU A 81 6.11 -11.48 6.36
C GLU A 81 6.98 -11.58 5.09
N ILE A 82 6.81 -10.67 4.12
CA ILE A 82 7.66 -10.57 2.92
C ILE A 82 8.57 -9.34 2.94
N ASN A 83 8.85 -8.80 4.13
CA ASN A 83 9.76 -7.68 4.38
C ASN A 83 9.26 -6.30 3.92
N ILE A 84 7.94 -6.13 3.74
CA ILE A 84 7.33 -4.82 3.50
C ILE A 84 6.72 -4.32 4.81
N ARG A 85 7.47 -3.48 5.55
CA ARG A 85 7.05 -3.00 6.88
C ARG A 85 6.42 -1.62 6.84
N THR A 86 6.91 -0.74 5.99
CA THR A 86 6.48 0.65 5.90
C THR A 86 5.85 0.98 4.55
N ILE A 87 5.12 2.10 4.49
CA ILE A 87 4.60 2.63 3.23
C ILE A 87 5.70 2.93 2.21
N PHE A 88 6.90 3.29 2.69
CA PHE A 88 8.07 3.52 1.85
C PHE A 88 8.66 2.21 1.31
N ASP A 89 8.65 1.13 2.09
CA ASP A 89 9.08 -0.19 1.62
C ASP A 89 8.16 -0.68 0.49
N LEU A 90 6.84 -0.52 0.64
CA LEU A 90 5.88 -0.95 -0.37
C LEU A 90 6.06 -0.17 -1.69
N GLU A 91 6.22 1.15 -1.59
CA GLU A 91 6.54 1.96 -2.77
C GLU A 91 7.89 1.56 -3.37
N ARG A 92 8.91 1.36 -2.54
CA ARG A 92 10.23 0.99 -3.03
C ARG A 92 10.22 -0.35 -3.77
N ALA A 93 9.41 -1.29 -3.30
CA ALA A 93 9.32 -2.64 -3.84
C ALA A 93 8.81 -2.68 -5.29
N ILE A 94 8.01 -1.70 -5.70
CA ILE A 94 7.48 -1.58 -7.06
C ILE A 94 8.21 -0.51 -7.90
N ASP A 95 9.00 0.38 -7.28
CA ASP A 95 9.62 1.53 -7.94
C ASP A 95 11.01 1.25 -8.53
N SER A 96 11.55 0.04 -8.41
CA SER A 96 12.88 -0.28 -8.99
C SER A 96 12.81 -0.51 -10.51
N ILE A 97 13.76 0.06 -11.27
CA ILE A 97 13.96 -0.24 -12.71
C ILE A 97 14.42 -1.68 -12.94
N TYR A 98 15.01 -2.30 -11.92
CA TYR A 98 15.50 -3.68 -11.96
C TYR A 98 14.53 -4.69 -11.36
N SER A 99 13.40 -4.24 -10.77
CA SER A 99 12.42 -5.15 -10.18
C SER A 99 11.91 -6.14 -11.24
N PRO A 100 12.03 -7.46 -11.01
CA PRO A 100 11.37 -8.44 -11.85
C PRO A 100 9.85 -8.27 -11.76
N PRO A 101 9.09 -8.28 -12.88
CA PRO A 101 7.64 -8.11 -12.87
C PRO A 101 6.87 -9.10 -11.97
N GLN A 102 7.48 -10.24 -11.66
CA GLN A 102 6.90 -11.26 -10.77
C GLN A 102 6.74 -10.76 -9.33
N PHE A 103 7.56 -9.81 -8.88
CA PHE A 103 7.38 -9.21 -7.55
C PHE A 103 6.18 -8.26 -7.52
N ASP A 104 5.97 -7.48 -8.59
CA ASP A 104 4.78 -6.63 -8.74
C ASP A 104 3.49 -7.48 -8.67
N ASP A 105 3.51 -8.68 -9.26
CA ASP A 105 2.43 -9.68 -9.14
C ASP A 105 2.17 -10.07 -7.68
N ILE A 106 3.21 -10.48 -6.96
CA ILE A 106 3.10 -10.91 -5.55
C ILE A 106 2.48 -9.79 -4.71
N TYR A 107 2.95 -8.55 -4.86
CA TYR A 107 2.45 -7.42 -4.08
C TYR A 107 1.00 -7.08 -4.43
N ILE A 108 0.65 -6.99 -5.71
CA ILE A 108 -0.75 -6.78 -6.13
C ILE A 108 -1.64 -7.89 -5.59
N SER A 109 -1.18 -9.14 -5.64
CA SER A 109 -1.96 -10.29 -5.18
C SER A 109 -2.29 -10.20 -3.69
N ILE A 110 -1.37 -9.67 -2.86
CA ILE A 110 -1.63 -9.39 -1.44
C ILE A 110 -2.59 -8.21 -1.28
N LEU A 111 -2.37 -7.11 -2.01
CA LEU A 111 -3.23 -5.91 -1.94
C LEU A 111 -4.68 -6.20 -2.37
N MET A 112 -4.88 -7.17 -3.26
CA MET A 112 -6.19 -7.59 -3.76
C MET A 112 -6.76 -8.80 -3.01
N ALA A 113 -6.03 -9.36 -2.05
CA ALA A 113 -6.46 -10.55 -1.32
C ALA A 113 -7.78 -10.30 -0.56
N PRO A 114 -8.74 -11.25 -0.59
CA PRO A 114 -9.98 -11.12 0.15
C PRO A 114 -9.73 -11.31 1.65
N THR A 115 -10.17 -10.34 2.45
CA THR A 115 -9.96 -10.30 3.90
C THR A 115 -11.23 -10.70 4.65
N ASP A 116 -11.08 -11.20 5.88
CA ASP A 116 -12.22 -11.50 6.75
C ASP A 116 -13.02 -10.21 7.04
N ASN A 117 -12.35 -9.08 7.23
CA ASN A 117 -13.03 -7.80 7.42
C ASN A 117 -13.90 -7.41 6.20
N LEU A 118 -13.40 -7.62 4.97
CA LEU A 118 -14.16 -7.33 3.75
C LEU A 118 -15.42 -8.22 3.64
N ARG A 119 -15.32 -9.50 3.99
CA ARG A 119 -16.47 -10.41 4.03
C ARG A 119 -17.52 -9.94 5.03
N ARG A 120 -17.10 -9.61 6.25
CA ARG A 120 -18.00 -9.11 7.30
C ARG A 120 -18.65 -7.78 6.94
N ILE A 121 -17.94 -6.86 6.26
CA ILE A 121 -18.50 -5.59 5.77
C ILE A 121 -19.60 -5.87 4.74
N ALA A 122 -19.35 -6.77 3.77
CA ALA A 122 -20.33 -7.15 2.77
C ALA A 122 -21.59 -7.75 3.41
N ASP A 123 -21.40 -8.66 4.37
CA ASP A 123 -22.50 -9.32 5.09
C ASP A 123 -23.31 -8.32 5.95
N ALA A 124 -22.65 -7.46 6.72
CA ALA A 124 -23.29 -6.43 7.54
C ALA A 124 -24.08 -5.41 6.70
N GLY A 125 -23.52 -5.04 5.55
CA GLY A 125 -24.17 -4.15 4.58
C GLY A 125 -25.29 -4.82 3.78
N LYS A 126 -25.35 -6.16 3.76
CA LYS A 126 -26.12 -6.96 2.78
C LYS A 126 -25.77 -6.56 1.34
N THR A 127 -24.50 -6.22 1.12
CA THR A 127 -23.98 -5.73 -0.15
C THR A 127 -23.40 -6.89 -0.93
N GLN A 128 -23.79 -7.02 -2.20
CA GLN A 128 -23.18 -7.94 -3.14
C GLN A 128 -22.28 -7.15 -4.09
N PHE A 129 -21.18 -7.77 -4.51
CA PHE A 129 -20.32 -7.19 -5.53
C PHE A 129 -20.91 -7.44 -6.92
N LEU A 130 -20.60 -6.55 -7.86
CA LEU A 130 -21.01 -6.71 -9.25
C LEU A 130 -19.79 -7.01 -10.10
N MET A 131 -19.93 -8.03 -10.93
CA MET A 131 -18.96 -8.42 -11.94
C MET A 131 -19.58 -8.26 -13.31
N ARG A 132 -18.86 -7.65 -14.26
CA ARG A 132 -19.29 -7.54 -15.65
C ARG A 132 -18.53 -8.53 -16.52
N ASP A 133 -19.28 -9.37 -17.23
CA ASP A 133 -18.76 -10.28 -18.25
C ASP A 133 -19.34 -9.95 -19.63
N LYS A 134 -19.09 -10.83 -20.61
CA LYS A 134 -19.61 -10.68 -21.98
C LYS A 134 -21.13 -10.80 -22.08
N GLN A 135 -21.78 -11.40 -21.08
CA GLN A 135 -23.21 -11.71 -21.06
C GLN A 135 -24.01 -10.69 -20.23
N GLY A 136 -23.35 -9.89 -19.39
CA GLY A 136 -23.98 -8.81 -18.66
C GLY A 136 -23.26 -8.47 -17.36
N SER A 137 -24.00 -7.88 -16.41
CA SER A 137 -23.53 -7.68 -15.03
C SER A 137 -24.25 -8.65 -14.11
N ARG A 138 -23.52 -9.35 -13.24
CA ARG A 138 -24.08 -10.29 -12.24
C ARG A 138 -23.56 -10.00 -10.84
N GLN A 139 -24.35 -10.38 -9.84
CA GLN A 139 -23.95 -10.33 -8.44
C GLN A 139 -23.03 -11.50 -8.10
N VAL A 140 -21.99 -11.24 -7.32
CA VAL A 140 -20.95 -12.20 -6.96
C VAL A 140 -20.53 -12.05 -5.50
N SER A 141 -19.93 -13.11 -4.95
CA SER A 141 -19.34 -13.09 -3.60
C SER A 141 -18.07 -12.24 -3.55
N VAL A 142 -17.61 -11.92 -2.34
CA VAL A 142 -16.34 -11.22 -2.10
C VAL A 142 -15.16 -11.95 -2.72
N ASP A 143 -15.06 -13.26 -2.48
CA ASP A 143 -13.91 -14.05 -2.95
C ASP A 143 -13.88 -14.14 -4.48
N GLU A 144 -15.06 -14.32 -5.10
CA GLU A 144 -15.20 -14.33 -6.55
C GLU A 144 -14.84 -12.97 -7.15
N TYR A 145 -15.30 -11.88 -6.53
CA TYR A 145 -14.97 -10.52 -6.95
C TYR A 145 -13.47 -10.23 -6.86
N CYS A 146 -12.82 -10.54 -5.73
CA CYS A 146 -11.39 -10.32 -5.55
C CYS A 146 -10.56 -11.11 -6.55
N LYS A 147 -10.92 -12.38 -6.80
CA LYS A 147 -10.27 -13.20 -7.82
C LYS A 147 -10.44 -12.60 -9.21
N TRP A 148 -11.66 -12.26 -9.59
CA TRP A 148 -11.94 -11.62 -10.88
C TRP A 148 -11.19 -10.29 -11.04
N ALA A 149 -11.19 -9.45 -10.01
CA ALA A 149 -10.53 -8.14 -10.05
C ALA A 149 -9.02 -8.31 -10.22
N ARG A 150 -8.41 -9.31 -9.56
CA ARG A 150 -6.99 -9.64 -9.75
C ARG A 150 -6.73 -10.12 -11.18
N GLU A 151 -7.56 -11.00 -11.73
CA GLU A 151 -7.42 -11.49 -13.11
C GLU A 151 -7.62 -10.39 -14.16
N LEU A 152 -8.46 -9.39 -13.85
CA LEU A 152 -8.74 -8.25 -14.73
C LEU A 152 -7.55 -7.30 -14.88
N ILE A 153 -6.74 -7.10 -13.83
CA ILE A 153 -5.61 -6.16 -13.84
C ILE A 153 -4.71 -6.44 -15.03
N SER A 154 -4.14 -7.65 -15.10
CA SER A 154 -3.53 -8.22 -16.31
C SER A 154 -2.95 -9.59 -16.00
N THR A 155 -2.85 -10.43 -17.04
CA THR A 155 -1.92 -11.55 -17.10
C THR A 155 -0.66 -11.21 -17.90
N ASN A 156 -0.61 -10.05 -18.57
CA ASN A 156 0.58 -9.53 -19.24
C ASN A 156 1.49 -8.85 -18.20
N PRO A 157 2.76 -9.27 -18.04
CA PRO A 157 3.68 -8.69 -17.07
C PRO A 157 3.85 -7.17 -17.17
N GLU A 158 3.85 -6.59 -18.37
CA GLU A 158 4.08 -5.13 -18.51
C GLU A 158 2.88 -4.31 -18.04
N LEU A 159 1.68 -4.70 -18.47
CA LEU A 159 0.43 -4.05 -18.02
C LEU A 159 0.20 -4.25 -16.52
N LEU A 160 0.66 -5.38 -15.97
CA LEU A 160 0.64 -5.64 -14.53
C LEU A 160 1.54 -4.65 -13.79
N SER A 161 2.77 -4.42 -14.25
CA SER A 161 3.66 -3.42 -13.67
C SER A 161 3.08 -2.00 -13.76
N ASP A 162 2.47 -1.62 -14.89
CA ASP A 162 1.81 -0.31 -15.02
C ASP A 162 0.64 -0.17 -14.04
N ALA A 163 -0.15 -1.23 -13.85
CA ALA A 163 -1.24 -1.22 -12.88
C ALA A 163 -0.75 -1.19 -11.42
N ALA A 164 0.36 -1.87 -11.12
CA ALA A 164 1.01 -1.84 -9.81
C ALA A 164 1.46 -0.41 -9.48
N GLU A 165 2.14 0.22 -10.44
CA GLU A 165 2.55 1.62 -10.33
C GLU A 165 1.35 2.54 -10.12
N HIS A 166 0.28 2.37 -10.90
CA HIS A 166 -0.92 3.20 -10.76
C HIS A 166 -1.55 3.08 -9.37
N LEU A 167 -1.73 1.85 -8.88
CA LEU A 167 -2.26 1.59 -7.54
C LEU A 167 -1.39 2.25 -6.45
N MET A 168 -0.09 2.17 -6.61
CA MET A 168 0.84 2.75 -5.64
C MET A 168 0.95 4.26 -5.74
N CYS A 169 0.84 4.87 -6.92
CA CYS A 169 0.67 6.31 -7.04
C CYS A 169 -0.57 6.78 -6.27
N TRP A 170 -1.68 6.05 -6.37
CA TRP A 170 -2.88 6.39 -5.61
C TRP A 170 -2.68 6.26 -4.10
N ILE A 171 -2.09 5.15 -3.63
CA ILE A 171 -1.78 4.95 -2.21
C ILE A 171 -0.83 6.03 -1.66
N THR A 172 0.21 6.38 -2.44
CA THR A 172 1.22 7.36 -2.03
C THR A 172 0.78 8.81 -2.15
N ASP A 173 -0.32 9.08 -2.87
CA ASP A 173 -0.93 10.40 -2.96
C ASP A 173 -1.76 10.79 -1.73
N ASP A 174 -1.92 9.89 -0.76
CA ASP A 174 -2.51 10.21 0.53
C ASP A 174 -1.81 11.40 1.20
N LEU A 175 -2.60 12.29 1.82
CA LEU A 175 -2.10 13.53 2.41
C LEU A 175 -1.03 13.27 3.49
N HIS A 176 -1.24 12.28 4.35
CA HIS A 176 -0.32 11.97 5.45
C HIS A 176 0.94 11.28 4.93
N VAL A 177 0.82 10.42 3.92
CA VAL A 177 1.97 9.79 3.25
C VAL A 177 2.83 10.84 2.54
N ARG A 178 2.21 11.77 1.79
CA ARG A 178 2.92 12.87 1.12
C ARG A 178 3.65 13.77 2.11
N ARG A 179 3.02 14.07 3.25
CA ARG A 179 3.63 14.88 4.30
C ARG A 179 4.83 14.17 4.94
N LEU A 180 4.68 12.89 5.30
CA LEU A 180 5.77 12.10 5.86
C LEU A 180 6.94 12.00 4.87
N ARG A 181 6.64 11.73 3.60
CA ARG A 181 7.62 11.70 2.50
C ARG A 181 8.37 13.02 2.40
N ARG A 182 7.67 14.15 2.37
CA ARG A 182 8.32 15.46 2.26
C ARG A 182 9.28 15.71 3.41
N LEU A 183 8.86 15.42 4.65
CA LEU A 183 9.73 15.54 5.81
C LEU A 183 10.95 14.63 5.71
N TRP A 184 10.76 13.38 5.26
CA TRP A 184 11.84 12.43 5.05
C TRP A 184 12.83 12.91 3.97
N THR A 185 12.33 13.45 2.87
CA THR A 185 13.13 14.05 1.78
C THR A 185 13.94 15.24 2.30
N ASP A 186 13.32 16.16 3.03
CA ASP A 186 14.01 17.33 3.59
C ASP A 186 15.12 16.90 4.57
N ILE A 187 14.88 15.89 5.40
CA ILE A 187 15.88 15.34 6.32
C ILE A 187 17.02 14.67 5.53
N SER A 188 16.70 13.79 4.59
CA SER A 188 17.68 13.05 3.80
C SER A 188 18.58 13.99 2.98
N ASP A 189 18.00 14.97 2.28
CA ASP A 189 18.78 15.97 1.53
C ASP A 189 19.67 16.83 2.42
N SER A 190 19.25 17.11 3.66
CA SER A 190 20.07 17.87 4.60
C SER A 190 21.32 17.11 5.06
N LEU A 191 21.25 15.77 5.05
CA LEU A 191 22.37 14.89 5.41
C LEU A 191 23.30 14.67 4.21
N GLU A 192 22.71 14.32 3.06
CA GLU A 192 23.42 14.15 1.80
C GLU A 192 22.48 14.50 0.62
N PRO A 193 22.78 15.56 -0.15
CA PRO A 193 21.94 15.98 -1.28
C PRO A 193 21.77 14.86 -2.31
N GLY A 194 20.52 14.53 -2.64
CA GLY A 194 20.20 13.51 -3.63
C GLY A 194 20.10 12.07 -3.08
N SER A 195 20.24 11.88 -1.77
CA SER A 195 20.06 10.58 -1.10
C SER A 195 18.59 10.10 -1.01
N ASN A 196 17.64 10.94 -1.43
CA ASN A 196 16.20 10.66 -1.40
C ASN A 196 15.75 9.49 -2.29
N TYR A 197 16.53 9.21 -3.33
CA TYR A 197 16.25 8.15 -4.28
C TYR A 197 17.39 7.14 -4.22
N PHE A 198 17.03 5.86 -4.22
CA PHE A 198 17.99 4.83 -4.57
C PHE A 198 18.38 4.97 -6.04
N GLU A 199 19.61 4.58 -6.38
CA GLU A 199 20.16 4.70 -7.74
C GLU A 199 19.28 4.04 -8.80
N ASP A 200 18.51 3.02 -8.44
CA ASP A 200 17.64 2.22 -9.29
C ASP A 200 16.16 2.63 -9.24
N SER A 201 15.79 3.71 -8.55
CA SER A 201 14.41 4.20 -8.54
C SER A 201 13.98 4.66 -9.94
N ARG A 202 12.77 4.27 -10.38
CA ARG A 202 12.14 4.72 -11.64
C ARG A 202 11.92 6.24 -11.64
N ARG A 203 11.73 6.83 -10.45
CA ARG A 203 11.55 8.27 -10.25
C ARG A 203 12.85 9.06 -10.22
N HIS A 204 14.00 8.37 -10.13
CA HIS A 204 15.30 9.04 -10.18
C HIS A 204 15.49 9.71 -11.57
N PRO A 205 15.82 11.02 -11.66
CA PRO A 205 15.89 11.74 -12.94
C PRO A 205 16.83 11.10 -13.99
N ARG A 206 17.94 10.51 -13.54
CA ARG A 206 18.89 9.77 -14.41
C ARG A 206 18.29 8.53 -15.07
N ASN A 207 17.23 7.96 -14.50
CA ASN A 207 16.60 6.73 -14.98
C ASN A 207 15.43 6.99 -15.95
N ALA A 208 15.02 8.25 -16.14
CA ALA A 208 13.88 8.61 -16.98
C ALA A 208 14.00 8.08 -18.43
N ALA A 209 15.21 8.11 -19.00
CA ALA A 209 15.46 7.61 -20.36
C ALA A 209 15.44 6.07 -20.44
N LEU A 210 15.91 5.38 -19.39
CA LEU A 210 15.94 3.91 -19.32
C LEU A 210 14.52 3.36 -19.15
N TYR A 211 13.69 4.03 -18.35
CA TYR A 211 12.30 3.68 -18.16
C TYR A 211 11.44 3.96 -19.40
N GLY A 212 11.63 5.12 -20.04
CA GLY A 212 10.89 5.49 -21.27
C GLY A 212 11.12 4.54 -22.45
N ASN A 213 12.33 3.98 -22.60
CA ASN A 213 12.64 3.01 -23.65
C ASN A 213 12.01 1.62 -23.40
N ARG A 214 11.72 1.25 -22.14
CA ARG A 214 11.02 -0.01 -21.81
C ARG A 214 9.59 0.01 -22.36
N ARG A 215 8.90 1.16 -22.31
CA ARG A 215 7.54 1.35 -22.83
C ARG A 215 7.44 1.38 -24.37
N GLN A 216 8.55 1.64 -25.08
CA GLN A 216 8.55 1.76 -26.56
C GLN A 216 8.96 0.48 -27.29
N ASN A 217 9.66 -0.44 -26.61
CA ASN A 217 10.11 -1.70 -27.21
C ASN A 217 9.11 -2.86 -27.07
N THR A 218 7.90 -2.59 -26.57
CA THR A 218 6.82 -3.55 -26.53
C THR A 218 6.18 -3.67 -27.91
N PRO A 219 6.09 -4.87 -28.53
CA PRO A 219 5.31 -5.03 -29.74
C PRO A 219 3.85 -4.72 -29.40
N ALA A 220 3.26 -3.76 -30.12
CA ALA A 220 1.82 -3.52 -30.16
C ALA A 220 1.15 -4.82 -30.63
N THR A 221 0.78 -5.70 -29.70
CA THR A 221 0.02 -6.90 -30.01
C THR A 221 -1.43 -6.49 -30.07
N GLY A 222 -1.90 -6.35 -31.31
CA GLY A 222 -3.26 -5.99 -31.63
C GLY A 222 -4.26 -6.90 -30.93
N LEU A 223 -5.46 -6.35 -30.73
CA LEU A 223 -6.67 -7.12 -30.53
C LEU A 223 -6.71 -8.30 -31.50
N VAL A 224 -6.41 -9.50 -31.01
CA VAL A 224 -6.77 -10.72 -31.72
C VAL A 224 -8.27 -10.88 -31.49
N ALA A 225 -9.04 -10.39 -32.46
CA ALA A 225 -10.37 -10.90 -32.71
C ALA A 225 -10.24 -12.41 -32.93
N GLY A 226 -10.68 -13.19 -31.95
CA GLY A 226 -10.79 -14.65 -32.08
C GLY A 226 -12.03 -14.99 -32.89
N ASP A 227 -11.86 -15.16 -34.19
CA ASP A 227 -12.76 -15.90 -35.08
C ASP A 227 -12.43 -17.41 -35.00
N GLY A 228 -13.46 -18.26 -34.79
CA GLY A 228 -13.47 -19.72 -35.03
C GLY A 228 -12.62 -20.56 -34.07
N ILE A 229 -13.08 -21.68 -33.50
CA ILE A 229 -13.91 -22.79 -34.01
C ILE A 229 -14.84 -23.26 -32.90
#